data_AF-A0A8H4K5M3-F1
#
_entry.id   AF-A0A8H4K5M3-F1
#
_cell.length_a   1.000
_cell.length_b   1.000
_cell.length_c   1.000
_cell.angle_alpha   90.00
_cell.angle_beta   90.00
_cell.angle_gamma   90.00
#
_symmetry.space_group_name_H-M   'P 1'
#
loop_
_entity.id
_entity.type
_entity.pdbx_description
1 polymer ?
#
loop_
_entity_poly.entity_id
_entity_poly.type
_entity_poly.pdbx_seq_one_letter_code
_entity_poly.pdbx_strand_id
1 'polypeptide(L)'
;MDSPTIEHDLLQWPGELGDEFVQIHLWEAFRFAGILHSRALVDQDQDPSTSSTPKVKTEVLRMRAFASIQAIISTGTFNFQLALAKAILYPLFIAGILAENAQEQRLTRIAFQHLMQSCQDKTEQIILDIITKVWKDGRGGNEAAKLMMATEAASELNVEIHLY
;
A
#
# COMPACT_ATOMS: atom_id res chain seq x y z
N MET A 1 2.28 10.38 14.14
CA MET A 1 0.93 10.96 13.93
C MET A 1 -0.04 9.89 14.43
N ASP A 2 -0.18 9.79 15.74
CA ASP A 2 -0.55 8.52 16.38
C ASP A 2 -1.82 8.72 17.20
N SER A 3 -2.98 8.69 16.54
CA SER A 3 -4.26 8.76 17.24
C SER A 3 -5.25 7.73 16.69
N PRO A 4 -5.88 6.92 17.56
CA PRO A 4 -6.93 5.96 17.17
C PRO A 4 -8.16 6.63 16.52
N THR A 5 -8.27 7.97 16.62
CA THR A 5 -9.27 8.75 15.89
C THR A 5 -9.06 8.68 14.37
N ILE A 6 -7.82 8.59 13.89
CA ILE A 6 -7.51 8.61 12.45
C ILE A 6 -8.13 7.40 11.73
N GLU A 7 -8.02 6.20 12.30
CA GLU A 7 -8.64 5.01 11.68
C GLU A 7 -10.16 5.16 11.61
N HIS A 8 -10.77 5.67 12.67
CA HIS A 8 -12.22 5.90 12.72
C HIS A 8 -12.67 6.97 11.72
N ASP A 9 -11.99 8.13 11.70
CA ASP A 9 -12.29 9.24 10.81
C ASP A 9 -12.11 8.85 9.35
N LEU A 10 -11.03 8.11 9.05
CA LEU A 10 -10.84 7.53 7.74
C LEU A 10 -12.00 6.60 7.43
N LEU A 11 -12.35 5.61 8.27
CA LEU A 11 -13.45 4.68 8.01
C LEU A 11 -14.81 5.34 7.77
N GLN A 12 -15.09 6.48 8.41
CA GLN A 12 -16.36 7.21 8.26
C GLN A 12 -16.41 8.15 7.04
N TRP A 13 -15.30 8.37 6.35
CA TRP A 13 -15.29 9.29 5.21
C TRP A 13 -16.12 8.76 4.04
N PRO A 14 -17.15 9.51 3.56
CA PRO A 14 -18.19 9.00 2.66
C PRO A 14 -17.73 8.71 1.23
N GLY A 15 -16.55 9.21 0.83
CA GLY A 15 -16.11 9.19 -0.57
C GLY A 15 -17.01 10.05 -1.48
N GLU A 16 -16.60 10.20 -2.73
CA GLU A 16 -17.45 10.75 -3.79
C GLU A 16 -17.72 9.68 -4.85
N LEU A 17 -18.91 9.70 -5.45
CA LEU A 17 -19.30 8.80 -6.55
C LEU A 17 -19.26 9.62 -7.84
N GLY A 18 -18.25 9.39 -8.68
CA GLY A 18 -18.19 10.01 -10.00
C GLY A 18 -17.28 9.24 -10.94
N ASP A 19 -17.81 8.86 -12.10
CA ASP A 19 -17.14 8.04 -13.12
C ASP A 19 -15.93 8.75 -13.78
N GLU A 20 -15.71 10.04 -13.48
CA GLU A 20 -14.65 10.86 -14.08
C GLU A 20 -13.44 11.08 -13.16
N PHE A 21 -13.45 10.59 -11.92
CA PHE A 21 -12.44 10.99 -10.93
C PHE A 21 -11.50 9.86 -10.51
N VAL A 22 -10.48 9.58 -11.35
CA VAL A 22 -9.32 8.71 -10.98
C VAL A 22 -8.70 9.10 -9.63
N GLN A 23 -8.78 10.38 -9.28
CA GLN A 23 -8.33 10.94 -8.00
C GLN A 23 -9.03 10.33 -6.78
N ILE A 24 -10.29 9.91 -6.90
CA ILE A 24 -11.04 9.25 -5.82
C ILE A 24 -10.42 7.88 -5.54
N HIS A 25 -10.18 7.08 -6.58
CA HIS A 25 -9.53 5.78 -6.42
C HIS A 25 -8.09 5.93 -5.91
N LEU A 26 -7.36 6.98 -6.34
CA LEU A 26 -6.05 7.27 -5.79
C LEU A 26 -6.14 7.53 -4.29
N TRP A 27 -7.04 8.42 -3.89
CA TRP A 27 -7.22 8.75 -2.48
C TRP A 27 -7.68 7.54 -1.65
N GLU A 28 -8.60 6.73 -2.16
CA GLU A 28 -9.01 5.49 -1.51
C GLU A 28 -7.83 4.53 -1.31
N ALA A 29 -6.97 4.38 -2.32
CA ALA A 29 -5.77 3.56 -2.21
C ALA A 29 -4.84 4.09 -1.10
N PHE A 30 -4.60 5.40 -1.05
CA PHE A 30 -3.83 6.04 0.02
C PHE A 30 -4.46 5.85 1.40
N ARG A 31 -5.78 6.00 1.52
CA ARG A 31 -6.52 5.78 2.77
C ARG A 31 -6.33 4.36 3.29
N PHE A 32 -6.52 3.35 2.45
CA PHE A 32 -6.36 1.96 2.87
C PHE A 32 -4.90 1.62 3.20
N ALA A 33 -3.95 2.12 2.41
CA ALA A 33 -2.53 1.95 2.69
C ALA A 33 -2.11 2.65 3.99
N GLY A 34 -2.61 3.85 4.28
CA GLY A 34 -2.35 4.57 5.52
C GLY A 34 -2.85 3.82 6.75
N ILE A 35 -4.05 3.23 6.69
CA ILE A 35 -4.58 2.40 7.80
C ILE A 35 -3.69 1.16 7.99
N LEU A 36 -3.33 0.47 6.90
CA LEU A 36 -2.46 -0.70 6.94
C LEU A 36 -1.09 -0.38 7.56
N HIS A 37 -0.46 0.69 7.10
CA HIS A 37 0.83 1.15 7.61
C HIS A 37 0.73 1.53 9.09
N SER A 38 -0.30 2.30 9.48
CA SER A 38 -0.50 2.68 10.88
C SER A 38 -0.66 1.47 11.80
N ARG A 39 -1.45 0.46 11.40
CA ARG A 39 -1.63 -0.77 12.19
C ARG A 39 -0.32 -1.53 12.37
N ALA A 40 0.45 -1.65 11.30
CA ALA A 40 1.73 -2.32 11.34
C ALA A 40 2.78 -1.60 12.20
N LEU A 41 2.63 -0.29 12.46
CA LEU A 41 3.43 0.44 13.45
C LEU A 41 2.90 0.26 14.87
N VAL A 42 1.58 0.30 15.06
CA VAL A 42 0.93 0.24 16.39
C VAL A 42 1.00 -1.15 17.03
N ASP A 43 0.99 -2.23 16.24
CA ASP A 43 1.14 -3.61 16.73
C ASP A 43 2.51 -3.90 17.38
N GLN A 44 3.46 -2.94 17.41
CA GLN A 44 4.68 -3.03 18.22
C GLN A 44 4.46 -2.66 19.70
N ASP A 45 3.47 -1.82 20.04
CA ASP A 45 3.47 -1.08 21.31
C ASP A 45 2.19 -1.21 22.16
N GLN A 46 1.15 -1.94 21.73
CA GLN A 46 -0.11 -2.00 22.50
C GLN A 46 -0.51 -3.39 23.02
N ASP A 47 -0.81 -3.39 24.31
CA ASP A 47 -1.57 -4.43 25.01
C ASP A 47 -2.95 -4.58 24.32
N PRO A 48 -3.42 -5.81 23.99
CA PRO A 48 -4.65 -6.05 23.24
C PRO A 48 -5.96 -5.65 23.94
N SER A 49 -5.89 -4.94 25.07
CA SER A 49 -7.01 -4.64 25.97
C SER A 49 -7.68 -3.27 25.76
N THR A 50 -7.15 -2.40 24.88
CA THR A 50 -7.50 -0.96 24.87
C THR A 50 -8.41 -0.46 23.76
N SER A 51 -8.80 -1.25 22.74
CA SER A 51 -9.71 -0.76 21.68
C SER A 51 -11.01 -1.55 21.58
N SER A 52 -12.12 -0.94 22.03
CA SER A 52 -13.49 -1.48 21.99
C SER A 52 -14.20 -1.31 20.64
N THR A 53 -13.55 -0.72 19.64
CA THR A 53 -14.12 -0.51 18.30
C THR A 53 -13.82 -1.69 17.38
N PRO A 54 -14.84 -2.24 16.66
CA PRO A 54 -14.61 -3.31 15.70
C PRO A 54 -13.74 -2.80 14.54
N LYS A 55 -12.52 -3.33 14.45
CA LYS A 55 -11.58 -3.02 13.36
C LYS A 55 -11.95 -3.81 12.10
N VAL A 56 -11.92 -3.14 10.94
CA VAL A 56 -12.02 -3.83 9.64
C VAL A 56 -10.82 -4.79 9.49
N LYS A 57 -11.02 -6.01 8.98
CA LYS A 57 -9.92 -6.98 8.80
C LYS A 57 -8.83 -6.45 7.86
N THR A 58 -7.55 -6.72 8.15
CA THR A 58 -6.40 -6.32 7.31
C THR A 58 -6.56 -6.81 5.87
N GLU A 59 -6.97 -8.07 5.67
CA GLU A 59 -7.24 -8.65 4.35
C GLU A 59 -8.23 -7.80 3.53
N VAL A 60 -9.29 -7.31 4.16
CA VAL A 60 -10.30 -6.47 3.49
C VAL A 60 -9.70 -5.14 3.08
N LEU A 61 -8.86 -4.53 3.93
CA LEU A 61 -8.18 -3.28 3.59
C LEU A 61 -7.17 -3.47 2.45
N ARG A 62 -6.39 -4.56 2.44
CA ARG A 62 -5.47 -4.89 1.34
C ARG A 62 -6.23 -5.06 0.02
N MET A 63 -7.31 -5.83 0.04
CA MET A 63 -8.11 -6.06 -1.16
C MET A 63 -8.77 -4.78 -1.68
N ARG A 64 -9.21 -3.89 -0.78
CA ARG A 64 -9.70 -2.57 -1.18
C ARG A 64 -8.61 -1.70 -1.79
N ALA A 65 -7.39 -1.70 -1.23
CA ALA A 65 -6.26 -1.00 -1.83
C ALA A 65 -5.94 -1.53 -3.23
N PHE A 66 -5.88 -2.86 -3.42
CA PHE A 66 -5.67 -3.46 -4.75
C PHE A 66 -6.80 -3.13 -5.73
N ALA A 67 -8.05 -3.13 -5.28
CA ALA A 67 -9.19 -2.79 -6.14
C ALA A 67 -9.11 -1.33 -6.61
N SER A 68 -8.80 -0.39 -5.71
CA SER A 68 -8.62 1.02 -6.06
C SER A 68 -7.44 1.22 -7.03
N ILE A 69 -6.30 0.54 -6.80
CA ILE A 69 -5.14 0.56 -7.72
C ILE A 69 -5.52 0.00 -9.09
N GLN A 70 -6.24 -1.12 -9.12
CA GLN A 70 -6.70 -1.74 -10.36
C GLN A 70 -7.66 -0.82 -11.13
N ALA A 71 -8.55 -0.11 -10.43
CA ALA A 71 -9.46 0.86 -11.06
C ALA A 71 -8.66 1.98 -11.74
N ILE A 72 -7.64 2.54 -11.07
CA ILE A 72 -6.74 3.55 -11.64
C ILE A 72 -6.07 3.00 -12.91
N ILE A 73 -5.48 1.80 -12.85
CA ILE A 73 -4.80 1.17 -14.00
C ILE A 73 -5.77 0.92 -15.16
N SER A 74 -6.99 0.48 -14.86
CA SER A 74 -7.99 0.11 -15.88
C SER A 74 -8.58 1.31 -16.61
N THR A 75 -8.51 2.51 -16.03
CA THR A 75 -8.99 3.72 -16.72
C THR A 75 -8.20 4.05 -17.99
N GLY A 76 -6.98 3.51 -18.15
CA GLY A 76 -6.15 3.68 -19.35
C GLY A 76 -5.71 5.14 -19.62
N THR A 77 -6.24 6.10 -18.88
CA THR A 77 -6.00 7.54 -18.97
C THR A 77 -4.87 7.96 -18.02
N PHE A 78 -3.75 7.25 -18.05
CA PHE A 78 -2.49 7.73 -17.49
C PHE A 78 -1.85 8.85 -18.34
N ASN A 79 -2.70 9.70 -18.95
CA ASN A 79 -2.29 10.97 -19.55
C ASN A 79 -2.23 12.11 -18.53
N PHE A 80 -2.62 11.85 -17.27
CA PHE A 80 -2.27 12.74 -16.17
C PHE A 80 -0.77 12.57 -15.91
N GLN A 81 0.01 13.56 -16.35
CA GLN A 81 1.40 13.87 -16.02
C GLN A 81 2.07 12.88 -15.05
N LEU A 82 3.23 12.32 -15.46
CA LEU A 82 4.15 11.41 -14.75
C LEU A 82 4.05 11.34 -13.20
N ALA A 83 3.78 12.46 -12.54
CA ALA A 83 3.48 12.57 -11.11
C ALA A 83 2.34 11.66 -10.60
N LEU A 84 1.23 11.49 -11.34
CA LEU A 84 0.11 10.67 -10.85
C LEU A 84 0.40 9.16 -10.92
N ALA A 85 1.18 8.72 -11.91
CA ALA A 85 1.70 7.35 -11.99
C ALA A 85 2.65 7.03 -10.84
N LYS A 86 3.45 8.01 -10.39
CA LYS A 86 4.30 7.86 -9.21
C LYS A 86 3.51 7.88 -7.90
N ALA A 87 2.35 8.54 -7.87
CA ALA A 87 1.51 8.61 -6.67
C ALA A 87 0.96 7.23 -6.23
N ILE A 88 0.76 6.27 -7.14
CA ILE A 88 0.29 4.94 -6.74
C ILE A 88 1.37 4.06 -6.10
N LEU A 89 2.64 4.48 -6.12
CA LEU A 89 3.75 3.69 -5.61
C LEU A 89 3.65 3.42 -4.11
N TYR A 90 3.28 4.43 -3.31
CA TYR A 90 3.09 4.23 -1.87
C TYR A 90 2.01 3.20 -1.55
N PRO A 91 0.76 3.35 -2.03
CA PRO A 91 -0.27 2.39 -1.68
C PRO A 91 0.01 0.99 -2.24
N LEU A 92 0.62 0.90 -3.42
CA LEU A 92 1.02 -0.39 -3.99
C LEU A 92 2.17 -1.04 -3.20
N PHE A 93 3.11 -0.26 -2.69
CA PHE A 93 4.20 -0.75 -1.85
C PHE A 93 3.66 -1.32 -0.54
N ILE A 94 2.82 -0.58 0.18
CA ILE A 94 2.26 -1.04 1.46
C ILE A 94 1.36 -2.27 1.27
N ALA A 95 0.45 -2.26 0.29
CA ALA A 95 -0.36 -3.44 -0.01
C ALA A 95 0.50 -4.63 -0.46
N GLY A 96 1.57 -4.35 -1.20
CA GLY A 96 2.53 -5.33 -1.69
C GLY A 96 3.32 -6.02 -0.59
N ILE A 97 4.01 -5.28 0.28
CA ILE A 97 4.79 -5.89 1.39
C ILE A 97 3.90 -6.70 2.33
N LEU A 98 2.65 -6.28 2.53
CA LEU A 98 1.69 -6.96 3.40
C LEU A 98 0.92 -8.09 2.69
N ALA A 99 1.22 -8.39 1.43
CA ALA A 99 0.57 -9.47 0.70
C ALA A 99 0.83 -10.83 1.39
N GLU A 100 -0.23 -11.59 1.66
CA GLU A 100 -0.16 -12.83 2.44
C GLU A 100 -0.21 -14.11 1.60
N ASN A 101 -0.78 -14.03 0.40
CA ASN A 101 -1.00 -15.19 -0.45
C ASN A 101 -0.53 -14.95 -1.89
N ALA A 102 -0.46 -16.03 -2.67
CA ALA A 102 0.03 -15.99 -4.04
C ALA A 102 -0.82 -15.09 -4.97
N GLN A 103 -2.11 -14.92 -4.68
CA GLN A 103 -2.99 -14.06 -5.46
C GLN A 103 -2.65 -12.58 -5.22
N GLU A 104 -2.51 -12.15 -3.96
CA GLU A 104 -2.11 -10.78 -3.61
C GLU A 104 -0.71 -10.44 -4.15
N GLN A 105 0.24 -11.38 -4.06
CA GLN A 105 1.56 -11.20 -4.66
C GLN A 105 1.50 -11.08 -6.19
N ARG A 106 0.59 -11.83 -6.84
CA ARG A 106 0.38 -11.73 -8.29
C ARG A 106 -0.23 -10.38 -8.67
N LEU A 107 -1.23 -9.89 -7.93
CA LEU A 107 -1.82 -8.56 -8.15
C LEU A 107 -0.77 -7.47 -8.06
N THR A 108 0.10 -7.55 -7.05
CA THR A 108 1.22 -6.63 -6.87
C THR A 108 2.16 -6.63 -8.08
N ARG A 109 2.60 -7.81 -8.53
CA ARG A 109 3.48 -7.94 -9.71
C ARG A 109 2.86 -7.37 -10.98
N ILE A 110 1.58 -7.63 -11.22
CA ILE A 110 0.86 -7.12 -12.40
C ILE A 110 0.80 -5.59 -12.37
N ALA A 111 0.49 -4.99 -11.21
CA ALA A 111 0.45 -3.54 -11.06
C ALA A 111 1.82 -2.89 -11.34
N PHE A 112 2.91 -3.45 -10.79
CA PHE A 112 4.26 -2.96 -11.09
C PHE A 112 4.66 -3.16 -12.56
N GLN A 113 4.25 -4.26 -13.20
CA GLN A 113 4.48 -4.47 -14.64
C GLN A 113 3.81 -3.39 -15.49
N HIS A 114 2.58 -3.00 -15.15
CA HIS A 114 1.91 -1.89 -15.83
C HIS A 114 2.63 -0.57 -15.64
N LEU A 115 3.11 -0.27 -14.43
CA LEU A 115 3.89 0.94 -14.15
C LEU A 115 5.20 0.99 -14.95
N MET A 116 5.94 -0.13 -14.99
CA MET A 116 7.20 -0.24 -15.72
C MET A 116 7.04 -0.14 -17.24
N GLN A 117 5.88 -0.50 -17.80
CA GLN A 117 5.61 -0.29 -19.23
C GLN A 117 5.44 1.20 -19.58
N SER A 118 5.03 2.01 -18.60
CA SER A 118 4.74 3.43 -18.77
C SER A 118 5.91 4.36 -18.41
N CYS A 119 6.92 3.85 -17.70
CA CYS A 119 8.02 4.63 -17.12
C CYS A 119 9.38 3.98 -17.41
N GLN A 120 10.38 4.75 -17.84
CA GLN A 120 11.76 4.24 -18.07
C GLN A 120 12.62 4.18 -16.81
N ASP A 121 12.06 4.59 -15.67
CA ASP A 121 12.76 4.68 -14.39
C ASP A 121 13.00 3.27 -13.79
N LYS A 122 14.13 3.09 -13.10
CA LYS A 122 14.46 1.82 -12.43
C LYS A 122 13.84 1.72 -11.03
N THR A 123 13.24 2.80 -10.56
CA THR A 123 12.67 2.93 -9.22
C THR A 123 11.61 1.87 -8.95
N GLU A 124 10.72 1.61 -9.89
CA GLU A 124 9.64 0.62 -9.78
C GLU A 124 10.19 -0.80 -9.63
N GLN A 125 11.26 -1.13 -10.35
CA GLN A 125 11.93 -2.43 -10.25
C GLN A 125 12.59 -2.60 -8.87
N ILE A 126 13.27 -1.56 -8.38
CA ILE A 126 13.88 -1.56 -7.04
C ILE A 126 12.82 -1.79 -5.96
N ILE A 127 11.69 -1.09 -6.04
CA ILE A 127 10.59 -1.24 -5.08
C ILE A 127 10.04 -2.69 -5.12
N LEU A 128 9.84 -3.24 -6.32
CA LEU A 128 9.38 -4.62 -6.48
C LEU A 128 10.38 -5.65 -5.94
N ASP A 129 11.68 -5.39 -6.08
CA ASP A 129 12.74 -6.25 -5.55
C ASP A 129 12.73 -6.26 -4.01
N ILE A 130 12.54 -5.10 -3.38
CA ILE A 130 12.37 -4.98 -1.92
C ILE A 130 11.14 -5.77 -1.46
N ILE A 131 9.99 -5.58 -2.11
CA ILE A 131 8.76 -6.31 -1.79
C ILE A 131 8.99 -7.83 -1.92
N THR A 132 9.68 -8.25 -2.98
CA THR A 132 9.96 -9.67 -3.23
C THR A 132 10.92 -10.26 -2.19
N LYS A 133 11.87 -9.47 -1.68
CA LYS A 133 12.73 -9.86 -0.54
C LYS A 133 11.88 -10.08 0.72
N VAL A 134 10.99 -9.14 1.04
CA VAL A 134 10.06 -9.25 2.18
C VAL A 134 9.18 -10.51 2.07
N TRP A 135 8.70 -10.87 0.88
CA TRP A 135 7.90 -12.10 0.70
C TRP A 135 8.68 -13.40 0.90
N LYS A 136 9.98 -13.38 0.60
CA LYS A 136 10.86 -14.54 0.80
C LYS A 136 11.21 -14.70 2.28
N ASP A 137 11.60 -13.60 2.91
CA ASP A 137 12.23 -13.60 4.23
C ASP A 137 11.20 -13.40 5.37
N GLY A 138 10.09 -12.73 5.10
CA GLY A 138 9.03 -12.40 6.06
C GLY A 138 7.87 -13.40 6.14
N ARG A 139 8.05 -14.66 5.71
CA ARG A 139 6.98 -15.67 5.79
C ARG A 139 6.59 -15.94 7.25
N GLY A 140 5.33 -15.72 7.58
CA GLY A 140 4.80 -15.93 8.93
C GLY A 140 5.15 -14.84 9.94
N GLY A 141 5.87 -13.78 9.52
CA GLY A 141 6.08 -12.59 10.34
C GLY A 141 4.81 -11.72 10.41
N ASN A 142 4.68 -10.98 11.51
CA ASN A 142 3.62 -9.97 11.67
C ASN A 142 3.84 -8.76 10.74
N GLU A 143 2.84 -7.90 10.63
CA GLU A 143 2.87 -6.74 9.71
C GLU A 143 4.05 -5.79 10.02
N ALA A 144 4.37 -5.59 11.30
CA ALA A 144 5.49 -4.79 11.77
C ALA A 144 6.85 -5.31 11.29
N ALA A 145 7.09 -6.63 11.42
CA ALA A 145 8.33 -7.24 10.97
C ALA A 145 8.53 -7.09 9.46
N LYS A 146 7.46 -7.19 8.67
CA LYS A 146 7.50 -6.99 7.21
C LYS A 146 7.86 -5.55 6.84
N LEU A 147 7.32 -4.56 7.56
CA LEU A 147 7.72 -3.15 7.39
C LEU A 147 9.19 -2.93 7.73
N MET A 148 9.66 -3.47 8.85
CA MET A 148 11.05 -3.35 9.28
C MET A 148 12.02 -3.96 8.25
N MET A 149 11.73 -5.16 7.75
CA MET A 149 12.51 -5.79 6.67
C MET A 149 12.55 -4.94 5.40
N ALA A 150 11.44 -4.28 5.06
CA ALA A 150 11.38 -3.40 3.91
C ALA A 150 12.26 -2.16 4.10
N THR A 151 12.26 -1.58 5.30
CA THR A 151 13.14 -0.45 5.68
C THR A 151 14.62 -0.83 5.65
N GLU A 152 14.97 -2.00 6.18
CA GLU A 152 16.34 -2.53 6.13
C GLU A 152 16.80 -2.77 4.68
N ALA A 153 15.94 -3.38 3.85
CA ALA A 153 16.24 -3.61 2.44
C ALA A 153 16.39 -2.30 1.65
N ALA A 154 15.61 -1.27 1.95
CA ALA A 154 15.77 0.06 1.34
C ALA A 154 17.10 0.71 1.73
N SER A 155 17.50 0.57 3.00
CA SER A 155 18.78 1.07 3.52
C SER A 155 19.98 0.37 2.86
N GLU A 156 19.93 -0.96 2.69
CA GLU A 156 20.98 -1.73 2.00
C GLU A 156 21.20 -1.27 0.55
N LEU A 157 20.12 -0.85 -0.12
CA LEU A 157 20.14 -0.39 -1.50
C LEU A 157 20.54 1.09 -1.63
N ASN A 158 20.76 1.78 -0.51
CA ASN A 158 21.03 3.23 -0.43
C ASN A 158 19.95 4.07 -1.13
N VAL A 159 18.69 3.63 -1.02
CA VAL A 159 17.53 4.30 -1.61
C VAL A 159 16.71 4.92 -0.49
N GLU A 160 16.55 6.24 -0.50
CA GLU A 160 15.53 6.90 0.29
C GLU A 160 14.18 6.72 -0.41
N ILE A 161 13.35 5.81 0.10
CA ILE A 161 11.97 5.68 -0.35
C ILE A 161 11.15 6.75 0.35
N HIS A 162 11.08 7.94 -0.24
CA HIS A 162 10.17 8.99 0.19
C HIS A 162 8.75 8.63 -0.26
N LEU A 163 8.04 7.93 0.61
CA LEU A 163 6.61 7.65 0.48
C LEU A 163 5.84 8.92 0.88
N TYR A 164 5.70 9.86 -0.05
CA TYR A 164 4.92 11.10 0.13
C TYR A 164 3.41 10.83 0.13
#